data_AF-A0A7J8MNJ4-F1
#
_entry.id   AF-A0A7J8MNJ4-F1
#
_cell.length_a   1.000
_cell.length_b   1.000
_cell.length_c   1.000
_cell.angle_alpha   90.00
_cell.angle_beta   90.00
_cell.angle_gamma   90.00
#
_symmetry.space_group_name_H-M   'P 1'
#
loop_
_entity.id
_entity.type
_entity.pdbx_description
1 polymer ?
#
loop_
_entity_poly.entity_id
_entity_poly.type
_entity_poly.pdbx_seq_one_letter_code
_entity_poly.pdbx_strand_id
1 'polypeptide(L)'
;MASFVGAIAITDLVKTTLGPKGMDKILQSTGRGHEVTVTNDGATILKSLHIDNPAAKVLIDISKVQDDEVGDGTTSVVVLAGELLREAEKLVAAKIHPMTIIS
;
A
#
# COMPACT_ATOMS: atom_id res chain seq x y z
N MET A 1 13.26 11.33 -0.46
CA MET A 1 11.95 11.94 -0.19
C MET A 1 10.87 11.43 -1.14
N ALA A 2 11.03 11.50 -2.46
CA ALA A 2 10.01 11.02 -3.42
C ALA A 2 9.56 9.55 -3.22
N SER A 3 10.46 8.67 -2.77
CA SER A 3 10.14 7.25 -2.53
C SER A 3 9.17 7.03 -1.36
N PHE A 4 9.29 7.79 -0.26
CA PHE A 4 8.38 7.68 0.89
C PHE A 4 6.97 8.14 0.52
N VAL A 5 6.85 9.26 -0.21
CA VAL A 5 5.56 9.84 -0.58
C VAL A 5 4.69 8.87 -1.38
N GLY A 6 5.27 8.17 -2.36
CA GLY A 6 4.52 7.19 -3.15
C GLY A 6 4.04 5.99 -2.34
N ALA A 7 4.90 5.45 -1.46
CA ALA A 7 4.55 4.36 -0.57
C ALA A 7 3.43 4.78 0.41
N ILE A 8 3.58 5.94 1.03
CA ILE A 8 2.60 6.52 1.97
C ILE A 8 1.24 6.76 1.29
N ALA A 9 1.24 7.26 0.05
CA ALA A 9 0.00 7.47 -0.70
C ALA A 9 -0.77 6.17 -0.95
N ILE A 10 -0.08 5.08 -1.25
CA ILE A 10 -0.70 3.75 -1.41
C ILE A 10 -1.24 3.22 -0.08
N THR A 11 -0.50 3.39 1.00
CA THR A 11 -0.96 3.05 2.35
C THR A 11 -2.25 3.80 2.70
N ASP A 12 -2.31 5.11 2.46
CA ASP A 12 -3.49 5.92 2.78
C ASP A 12 -4.69 5.56 1.88
N LEU A 13 -4.46 5.12 0.64
CA LEU A 13 -5.51 4.63 -0.26
C LEU A 13 -6.21 3.38 0.30
N VAL A 14 -5.44 2.40 0.80
CA VAL A 14 -5.98 1.12 1.28
C VAL A 14 -6.34 1.13 2.78
N LYS A 15 -5.85 2.11 3.56
CA LYS A 15 -6.09 2.16 5.01
C LYS A 15 -7.57 2.06 5.40
N THR A 16 -8.46 2.64 4.61
CA THR A 16 -9.89 2.63 4.93
C THR A 16 -10.60 1.32 4.59
N THR A 17 -9.94 0.38 3.90
CA THR A 17 -10.50 -0.94 3.58
C THR A 17 -10.26 -1.95 4.70
N LEU A 18 -9.50 -1.55 5.72
CA LEU A 18 -9.07 -2.40 6.81
C LEU A 18 -10.22 -2.76 7.78
N GLY A 19 -10.35 -4.06 8.07
CA GLY A 19 -11.21 -4.59 9.12
C GLY A 19 -12.66 -4.83 8.70
N PRO A 20 -13.51 -5.29 9.63
CA PRO A 20 -14.89 -5.70 9.33
C PRO A 20 -15.82 -4.53 8.97
N LYS A 21 -15.36 -3.29 9.16
CA LYS A 21 -16.03 -2.05 8.71
C LYS A 21 -15.24 -1.34 7.61
N GLY A 22 -14.43 -2.09 6.86
CA GLY A 22 -13.71 -1.58 5.70
C GLY A 22 -14.67 -0.96 4.69
N MET A 23 -14.29 0.18 4.14
CA MET A 23 -15.05 0.88 3.11
C MET A 23 -14.63 0.39 1.73
N ASP A 24 -15.60 0.06 0.90
CA ASP A 24 -15.36 -0.31 -0.49
C ASP A 24 -14.68 0.81 -1.28
N LYS A 25 -13.86 0.41 -2.25
CA LYS A 25 -13.26 1.29 -3.25
C LYS A 25 -13.92 1.05 -4.59
N ILE A 26 -14.14 2.15 -5.30
CA ILE A 26 -14.58 2.14 -6.70
C ILE A 26 -13.31 2.21 -7.55
N LEU A 27 -13.05 1.13 -8.29
CA LEU A 27 -11.97 1.04 -9.27
C LEU A 27 -12.58 1.26 -10.64
N GLN A 28 -12.17 2.34 -11.30
CA GLN A 28 -12.60 2.65 -12.66
C GLN A 28 -11.46 2.35 -13.63
N SER A 29 -11.66 1.39 -14.52
CA SER A 29 -10.70 1.09 -15.57
C SER A 29 -10.65 2.22 -16.61
N THR A 30 -9.44 2.61 -17.00
CA THR A 30 -9.20 3.63 -18.04
C THR A 30 -9.26 3.04 -19.46
N GLY A 31 -9.48 1.73 -19.59
CA GLY A 31 -9.63 1.06 -20.88
C GLY A 31 -10.96 1.37 -21.60
N ARG A 32 -11.08 0.92 -22.86
CA ARG A 32 -12.23 1.18 -23.74
C ARG A 32 -13.60 0.69 -23.22
N GLY A 33 -13.61 -0.14 -22.18
CA GLY A 33 -14.82 -0.74 -21.62
C GLY A 33 -15.43 -0.02 -20.42
N HIS A 34 -14.77 1.01 -19.85
CA HIS A 34 -15.21 1.72 -18.64
C HIS A 34 -15.72 0.79 -17.51
N GLU A 35 -15.03 -0.33 -17.31
CA GLU A 35 -15.41 -1.29 -16.28
C GLU A 35 -15.25 -0.65 -14.90
N VAL A 36 -16.29 -0.80 -14.08
CA VAL A 36 -16.31 -0.31 -12.71
C VAL A 36 -16.36 -1.53 -11.79
N THR A 37 -15.33 -1.69 -10.98
CA THR A 37 -15.26 -2.74 -9.96
C THR A 37 -15.38 -2.09 -8.58
N VAL A 38 -16.26 -2.62 -7.74
CA VAL A 38 -16.38 -2.20 -6.35
C VAL A 38 -15.82 -3.32 -5.49
N THR A 39 -14.81 -3.03 -4.67
CA THR A 39 -14.15 -4.04 -3.84
C THR A 39 -13.55 -3.44 -2.57
N ASN A 40 -13.53 -4.25 -1.51
CA ASN A 40 -12.81 -3.97 -0.27
C ASN A 40 -11.51 -4.78 -0.14
N ASP A 41 -11.19 -5.65 -1.10
CA ASP A 41 -9.97 -6.44 -1.05
C ASP A 41 -8.75 -5.60 -1.43
N GLY A 42 -7.84 -5.43 -0.46
CA GLY A 42 -6.60 -4.69 -0.64
C GLY A 42 -5.72 -5.24 -1.76
N ALA A 43 -5.64 -6.57 -1.92
CA ALA A 43 -4.82 -7.16 -2.97
C ALA A 43 -5.36 -6.84 -4.37
N THR A 44 -6.67 -6.96 -4.57
CA THR A 44 -7.34 -6.57 -5.82
C THR A 44 -7.16 -5.09 -6.11
N ILE A 45 -7.38 -4.21 -5.11
CA ILE A 45 -7.19 -2.76 -5.26
C ILE A 45 -5.77 -2.45 -5.74
N LEU A 46 -4.76 -3.03 -5.08
CA LEU A 46 -3.35 -2.77 -5.39
C LEU A 46 -2.92 -3.33 -6.75
N LYS A 47 -3.46 -4.49 -7.16
CA LYS A 47 -3.21 -5.09 -8.49
C LYS A 47 -3.79 -4.25 -9.63
N SER A 48 -4.85 -3.47 -9.39
CA SER A 48 -5.49 -2.63 -10.40
C SER A 48 -4.81 -1.27 -10.63
N LEU A 49 -3.88 -0.87 -9.75
CA LEU A 49 -3.23 0.43 -9.83
C LEU A 49 -2.02 0.42 -10.79
N HIS A 50 -1.95 1.42 -11.66
CA HIS A 50 -0.77 1.67 -12.48
C HIS A 50 0.16 2.64 -11.74
N ILE A 51 1.23 2.11 -11.16
CA ILE A 51 2.14 2.87 -10.30
C ILE A 51 3.58 2.79 -10.83
N ASP A 52 4.22 3.94 -11.00
CA ASP A 52 5.62 4.02 -11.43
C ASP A 52 6.62 4.13 -10.26
N ASN A 53 6.16 4.48 -9.06
CA ASN A 53 7.02 4.62 -7.88
C ASN A 53 7.57 3.23 -7.43
N PRO A 54 8.90 3.03 -7.38
CA PRO A 54 9.47 1.73 -7.01
C PRO A 54 9.14 1.27 -5.58
N ALA A 55 9.12 2.19 -4.61
CA ALA A 55 8.81 1.83 -3.22
C ALA A 55 7.35 1.40 -3.07
N ALA A 56 6.44 2.04 -3.82
CA ALA A 56 5.05 1.63 -3.88
C ALA A 56 4.88 0.25 -4.55
N LYS A 57 5.66 -0.07 -5.60
CA LYS A 57 5.66 -1.42 -6.20
C LYS A 57 6.04 -2.51 -5.18
N VAL A 58 7.05 -2.23 -4.34
CA VAL A 58 7.43 -3.16 -3.25
C VAL A 58 6.27 -3.40 -2.28
N LEU A 59 5.49 -2.36 -1.92
CA LEU A 59 4.30 -2.55 -1.05
C LEU A 59 3.22 -3.41 -1.73
N ILE A 60 3.00 -3.24 -3.03
CA ILE A 60 2.05 -4.08 -3.79
C ILE A 60 2.51 -5.53 -3.78
N ASP A 61 3.80 -5.79 -3.98
CA ASP A 61 4.35 -7.14 -4.01
C ASP A 61 4.29 -7.80 -2.63
N ILE A 62 4.51 -7.06 -1.53
CA ILE A 62 4.27 -7.55 -0.16
C ILE A 62 2.81 -7.98 0.01
N SER A 63 1.85 -7.17 -0.46
CA SER A 63 0.43 -7.53 -0.40
C SER A 63 0.10 -8.79 -1.19
N LYS A 64 0.72 -9.01 -2.35
CA LYS A 64 0.51 -10.20 -3.17
C LYS A 64 1.06 -11.45 -2.49
N VAL A 65 2.28 -11.36 -1.93
CA VAL A 65 2.87 -12.48 -1.20
C VAL A 65 1.98 -12.85 0.00
N GLN A 66 1.44 -11.87 0.71
CA GLN A 66 0.51 -12.11 1.81
C GLN A 66 -0.78 -12.81 1.35
N ASP A 67 -1.32 -12.39 0.20
CA ASP A 67 -2.50 -12.99 -0.45
C ASP A 67 -2.22 -14.45 -0.83
N ASP A 68 -1.07 -14.74 -1.44
CA ASP A 68 -0.67 -16.08 -1.88
C ASP A 68 -0.40 -17.04 -0.70
N GLU A 69 0.16 -16.55 0.39
CA GLU A 69 0.53 -17.37 1.56
C GLU A 69 -0.65 -17.69 2.48
N VAL A 70 -1.51 -16.71 2.78
CA VAL A 70 -2.60 -16.89 3.76
C VAL A 70 -3.95 -16.34 3.32
N GLY A 71 -4.03 -15.58 2.22
CA GLY A 71 -5.28 -15.07 1.65
C GLY A 71 -5.98 -13.94 2.44
N ASP A 72 -5.42 -13.52 3.58
CA ASP A 72 -5.95 -12.42 4.41
C ASP A 72 -4.81 -11.58 5.01
N GLY A 73 -5.15 -10.39 5.51
CA GLY A 73 -4.18 -9.45 6.06
C GLY A 73 -3.43 -8.65 5.00
N THR A 74 -3.84 -8.75 3.73
CA THR A 74 -3.28 -8.01 2.58
C THR A 74 -3.30 -6.50 2.82
N THR A 75 -4.41 -5.98 3.37
CA THR A 75 -4.52 -4.57 3.76
C THR A 75 -3.67 -4.26 5.00
N SER A 76 -3.72 -5.13 6.01
CA SER A 76 -3.00 -4.92 7.28
C SER A 76 -1.48 -4.81 7.08
N VAL A 77 -0.90 -5.68 6.25
CA VAL A 77 0.55 -5.69 6.01
C VAL A 77 1.01 -4.42 5.28
N VAL A 78 0.23 -3.92 4.33
CA VAL A 78 0.53 -2.67 3.61
C VAL A 78 0.37 -1.45 4.50
N VAL A 79 -0.66 -1.44 5.35
CA VAL A 79 -0.87 -0.36 6.33
C VAL A 79 0.30 -0.33 7.32
N LEU A 80 0.69 -1.47 7.87
CA LEU A 80 1.81 -1.58 8.81
C LEU A 80 3.12 -1.12 8.18
N ALA A 81 3.46 -1.61 6.99
CA ALA A 81 4.68 -1.23 6.29
C ALA A 81 4.71 0.28 5.95
N GLY A 82 3.58 0.85 5.56
CA GLY A 82 3.45 2.29 5.32
C GLY A 82 3.65 3.14 6.55
N GLU A 83 3.10 2.74 7.70
CA GLU A 83 3.31 3.47 8.96
C GLU A 83 4.75 3.35 9.47
N LEU A 84 5.41 2.20 9.28
CA LEU A 84 6.84 2.07 9.55
C LEU A 84 7.67 3.02 8.69
N LEU A 85 7.34 3.15 7.40
CA LEU A 85 7.99 4.10 6.50
C LEU A 85 7.74 5.56 6.91
N ARG A 86 6.54 5.88 7.40
CA ARG A 86 6.19 7.22 7.90
C ARG A 86 6.99 7.59 9.14
N GLU A 87 7.16 6.67 10.09
CA GLU A 87 8.01 6.93 11.27
C GLU A 87 9.49 6.95 10.91
N ALA A 88 9.94 6.07 10.00
CA ALA A 88 11.31 6.08 9.50
C ALA A 88 11.65 7.41 8.81
N GLU A 89 10.74 8.01 8.06
CA GLU A 89 10.93 9.33 7.45
C GLU A 89 11.24 10.41 8.51
N LYS A 90 10.55 10.40 9.66
CA LYS A 90 10.81 11.35 10.76
C LYS A 90 12.19 11.15 11.37
N LEU A 91 12.61 9.90 11.57
CA LEU A 91 13.93 9.57 12.10
C LEU A 91 15.05 9.99 11.13
N VAL A 92 14.85 9.77 9.83
CA VAL A 92 15.77 10.26 8.79
C VAL A 92 15.82 11.78 8.75
N ALA A 93 14.68 12.46 8.91
CA ALA A 93 14.63 13.93 9.02
C ALA A 93 15.40 14.45 10.26
N ALA A 94 15.41 13.67 11.35
CA ALA A 94 16.23 13.92 12.54
C ALA A 94 17.72 13.54 12.35
N LYS A 95 18.15 13.26 11.11
CA LYS A 95 19.52 12.86 10.72
C LYS A 95 20.00 11.53 11.33
N ILE A 96 19.08 10.63 11.67
CA ILE A 96 19.42 9.26 12.03
C ILE A 96 19.69 8.47 10.75
N HIS A 97 20.80 7.73 10.72
CA HIS A 97 21.18 6.97 9.53
C HIS A 97 20.21 5.81 9.28
N PRO A 98 19.70 5.58 8.05
CA PRO A 98 18.72 4.53 7.75
C PRO A 98 19.13 3.12 8.20
N MET A 99 20.41 2.77 8.12
CA MET A 99 20.92 1.48 8.61
C MET A 99 20.63 1.25 10.10
N THR A 100 20.68 2.31 10.91
CA THR A 100 20.38 2.25 12.34
C THR A 100 18.88 2.10 12.61
N ILE A 101 18.02 2.55 11.68
CA ILE A 101 16.56 2.40 11.78
C ILE A 101 16.12 0.98 11.41
N ILE A 102 16.85 0.34 10.50
CA ILE A 102 16.57 -1.04 10.03
C ILE A 102 17.07 -2.09 11.04
N SER A 103 18.18 -1.81 11.71
CA SER A 103 18.79 -2.69 12.72
C SER A 103 17.99 -2.74 14.01
#